data_AF-A0A431HRD8-F1
#
_entry.id   AF-A0A431HRD8-F1
#
_cell.length_a   1.000
_cell.length_b   1.000
_cell.length_c   1.000
_cell.angle_alpha   90.00
_cell.angle_beta   90.00
_cell.angle_gamma   90.00
#
_symmetry.space_group_name_H-M   'P 1'
#
loop_
_entity.id
_entity.type
_entity.pdbx_description
1 polymer ?
#
loop_
_entity_poly.entity_id
_entity_poly.type
_entity_poly.pdbx_seq_one_letter_code
_entity_poly.pdbx_strand_id
1 'polypeptide(L)'
;MFDFLKNKTINRSRYRTDSESVILSCFFNPQNSPYRIVAFQKFYNSIKHLNYRIVECIIGNGISQLPDDPNIIKIYSDSVLWHKEALLNKLVRELPEKFKYVFWLDADVKFTNLNWMVDSANVLRNQDCNILQPFEYCVHLEKDKKEPDFDLEKVRNKNPSLLAKENKVWKSFCSNAKRFSLTKKENEFYHNTNYDNHGHVGFAWGAKREILETVPLYDKALIGGADHIIAHAAAGHIPHECITKSFKDDIQEVEKWMREFFSVCQAKIGYVKGDLYHTWHGDISKREYLKRIQDFTKDSKSIEEKDSNGLYVAKDVEYIKKYFENRETSVEDIEDMFFMYDTLDFFHDMGYYFSDYLREEFIYDTPQVENEDHIIGVEPPAAESPVEYDNHIIGVGSSESDSYPDNEFEPNSIRDSSTFESNDNLDHITGVGSSESELYPDNEPDYTDNGNFS
;
A
#
# COMPACT_ATOMS: atom_id res chain seq x y z
N MET A 1 -12.03 -29.36 -12.15
CA MET A 1 -13.46 -29.79 -12.17
C MET A 1 -14.28 -29.10 -11.07
N PHE A 2 -13.80 -29.04 -9.82
CA PHE A 2 -14.49 -28.39 -8.71
C PHE A 2 -14.72 -26.87 -8.89
N ASP A 3 -13.70 -26.11 -9.32
CA ASP A 3 -13.85 -24.66 -9.53
C ASP A 3 -14.90 -24.35 -10.60
N PHE A 4 -14.89 -25.09 -11.72
CA PHE A 4 -15.88 -24.95 -12.77
C PHE A 4 -17.31 -25.14 -12.25
N LEU A 5 -17.55 -26.17 -11.43
CA LEU A 5 -18.86 -26.43 -10.86
C LEU A 5 -19.27 -25.32 -9.87
N LYS A 6 -18.39 -24.93 -8.95
CA LYS A 6 -18.63 -23.80 -8.01
C LYS A 6 -18.93 -22.51 -8.77
N ASN A 7 -18.18 -22.24 -9.82
CA ASN A 7 -18.33 -21.05 -10.66
C ASN A 7 -19.63 -21.06 -11.46
N LYS A 8 -20.11 -22.21 -11.93
CA LYS A 8 -21.41 -22.31 -12.62
C LYS A 8 -22.62 -22.32 -11.69
N THR A 9 -22.45 -22.62 -10.41
CA THR A 9 -23.54 -22.78 -9.44
C THR A 9 -23.49 -21.69 -8.37
N ILE A 10 -22.68 -21.91 -7.34
CA ILE A 10 -22.59 -21.13 -6.10
C ILE A 10 -22.13 -19.69 -6.35
N ASN A 11 -21.21 -19.49 -7.29
CA ASN A 11 -20.62 -18.17 -7.51
C ASN A 11 -21.29 -17.39 -8.63
N ARG A 12 -22.44 -17.81 -9.19
CA ARG A 12 -23.04 -17.24 -10.43
C ARG A 12 -23.10 -15.70 -10.47
N SER A 13 -23.39 -15.05 -9.35
CA SER A 13 -23.56 -13.60 -9.20
C SER A 13 -22.48 -12.90 -8.35
N ARG A 14 -21.34 -13.57 -8.13
CA ARG A 14 -20.20 -13.05 -7.35
C ARG A 14 -18.88 -13.44 -7.99
N TYR A 15 -17.77 -13.02 -7.39
CA TYR A 15 -16.44 -13.33 -7.91
C TYR A 15 -16.22 -14.83 -8.10
N ARG A 16 -15.69 -15.19 -9.26
CA ARG A 16 -15.29 -16.55 -9.58
C ARG A 16 -14.04 -16.93 -8.79
N THR A 17 -13.97 -18.20 -8.40
CA THR A 17 -12.84 -18.76 -7.67
C THR A 17 -11.89 -19.47 -8.61
N ASP A 18 -10.61 -19.42 -8.26
CA ASP A 18 -9.53 -20.22 -8.82
C ASP A 18 -8.76 -20.85 -7.65
N SER A 19 -8.67 -22.17 -7.61
CA SER A 19 -8.12 -22.91 -6.45
C SER A 19 -6.61 -22.77 -6.26
N GLU A 20 -5.89 -22.30 -7.28
CA GLU A 20 -4.44 -22.03 -7.24
C GLU A 20 -4.15 -20.54 -6.93
N SER A 21 -5.19 -19.74 -6.72
CA SER A 21 -5.09 -18.30 -6.49
C SER A 21 -5.44 -17.93 -5.05
N VAL A 22 -4.76 -16.92 -4.52
CA VAL A 22 -5.03 -16.35 -3.18
C VAL A 22 -4.94 -14.83 -3.20
N ILE A 23 -5.84 -14.20 -2.43
CA ILE A 23 -5.83 -12.76 -2.17
C ILE A 23 -5.03 -12.48 -0.90
N LEU A 24 -4.12 -11.52 -0.95
CA LEU A 24 -3.45 -10.94 0.21
C LEU A 24 -3.93 -9.50 0.38
N SER A 25 -4.14 -9.07 1.62
CA SER A 25 -4.39 -7.67 1.91
C SER A 25 -3.84 -7.32 3.29
N CYS A 26 -3.71 -6.05 3.57
CA CYS A 26 -3.45 -5.55 4.91
C CYS A 26 -4.45 -4.43 5.24
N PHE A 27 -4.83 -4.36 6.50
CA PHE A 27 -5.65 -3.30 7.03
C PHE A 27 -4.87 -2.54 8.10
N PHE A 28 -4.93 -1.22 8.02
CA PHE A 28 -4.27 -0.31 8.93
C PHE A 28 -5.15 0.93 9.10
N ASN A 29 -5.56 1.21 10.33
CA ASN A 29 -6.49 2.30 10.65
C ASN A 29 -6.13 2.95 12.00
N PRO A 30 -4.97 3.64 12.08
CA PRO A 30 -4.42 4.14 13.34
C PRO A 30 -5.27 5.27 13.96
N GLN A 31 -6.09 5.94 13.16
CA GLN A 31 -6.96 7.03 13.59
C GLN A 31 -8.41 6.58 13.81
N ASN A 32 -8.68 5.27 13.80
CA ASN A 32 -10.03 4.71 13.97
C ASN A 32 -11.06 5.39 13.04
N SER A 33 -10.72 5.54 11.76
CA SER A 33 -11.61 6.14 10.75
C SER A 33 -12.76 5.17 10.43
N PRO A 34 -14.03 5.60 10.59
CA PRO A 34 -15.18 4.73 10.32
C PRO A 34 -15.32 4.43 8.84
N TYR A 35 -14.93 5.38 7.98
CA TYR A 35 -15.01 5.20 6.53
C TYR A 35 -14.06 4.12 6.03
N ARG A 36 -12.87 3.97 6.66
CA ARG A 36 -11.95 2.85 6.37
C ARG A 36 -12.56 1.51 6.76
N ILE A 37 -13.27 1.46 7.87
CA ILE A 37 -13.99 0.26 8.29
C ILE A 37 -15.09 -0.08 7.28
N VAL A 38 -15.93 0.88 6.90
CA VAL A 38 -16.97 0.65 5.88
C VAL A 38 -16.37 0.22 4.54
N ALA A 39 -15.24 0.81 4.13
CA ALA A 39 -14.52 0.41 2.92
C ALA A 39 -13.99 -1.03 3.02
N PHE A 40 -13.33 -1.38 4.14
CA PHE A 40 -12.87 -2.74 4.43
C PHE A 40 -14.01 -3.74 4.38
N GLN A 41 -15.15 -3.43 4.98
CA GLN A 41 -16.30 -4.32 5.02
C GLN A 41 -16.84 -4.60 3.62
N LYS A 42 -16.98 -3.57 2.77
CA LYS A 42 -17.38 -3.72 1.36
C LYS A 42 -16.40 -4.62 0.61
N PHE A 43 -15.10 -4.39 0.78
CA PHE A 43 -14.03 -5.22 0.22
C PHE A 43 -14.15 -6.68 0.71
N TYR A 44 -14.15 -6.88 2.02
CA TYR A 44 -14.18 -8.20 2.68
C TYR A 44 -15.38 -9.03 2.25
N ASN A 45 -16.58 -8.45 2.24
CA ASN A 45 -17.78 -9.16 1.78
C ASN A 45 -17.70 -9.60 0.33
N SER A 46 -16.99 -8.83 -0.52
CA SER A 46 -16.83 -9.18 -1.92
C SER A 46 -15.87 -10.35 -2.14
N ILE A 47 -14.96 -10.62 -1.19
CA ILE A 47 -13.90 -11.62 -1.33
C ILE A 47 -13.98 -12.80 -0.37
N LYS A 48 -14.75 -12.73 0.72
CA LYS A 48 -14.72 -13.72 1.83
C LYS A 48 -15.08 -15.14 1.44
N HIS A 49 -15.70 -15.36 0.28
CA HIS A 49 -15.98 -16.69 -0.28
C HIS A 49 -14.84 -17.25 -1.16
N LEU A 50 -13.78 -16.48 -1.39
CA LEU A 50 -12.58 -16.86 -2.12
C LEU A 50 -11.47 -17.31 -1.16
N ASN A 51 -10.30 -17.69 -1.69
CA ASN A 51 -9.12 -17.88 -0.87
C ASN A 51 -8.49 -16.51 -0.58
N TYR A 52 -8.32 -16.18 0.69
CA TYR A 52 -7.69 -14.93 1.09
C TYR A 52 -6.87 -15.07 2.38
N ARG A 53 -5.97 -14.11 2.61
CA ARG A 53 -5.25 -13.86 3.86
C ARG A 53 -5.16 -12.36 4.08
N ILE A 54 -5.43 -11.90 5.30
CA ILE A 54 -5.38 -10.48 5.65
C ILE A 54 -4.53 -10.32 6.89
N VAL A 55 -3.71 -9.27 6.93
CA VAL A 55 -3.07 -8.82 8.18
C VAL A 55 -3.73 -7.54 8.64
N GLU A 56 -4.22 -7.54 9.88
CA GLU A 56 -4.51 -6.30 10.59
C GLU A 56 -3.24 -5.84 11.30
N CYS A 57 -2.78 -4.63 10.97
CA CYS A 57 -1.71 -3.99 11.71
C CYS A 57 -2.33 -3.00 12.72
N ILE A 58 -2.06 -3.23 14.00
CA ILE A 58 -2.62 -2.51 15.14
C ILE A 58 -1.48 -1.67 15.75
N ILE A 59 -1.73 -0.39 15.97
CA ILE A 59 -0.73 0.51 16.55
C ILE A 59 -0.82 0.54 18.07
N GLY A 60 0.33 0.36 18.72
CA GLY A 60 0.48 0.42 20.17
C GLY A 60 -0.52 -0.49 20.88
N ASN A 61 -1.26 0.09 21.82
CA ASN A 61 -2.29 -0.62 22.60
C ASN A 61 -3.67 -0.60 21.93
N GLY A 62 -3.75 -0.35 20.63
CA GLY A 62 -5.00 -0.34 19.88
C GLY A 62 -5.76 -1.68 19.97
N ILE A 63 -7.06 -1.61 19.70
CA ILE A 63 -7.93 -2.79 19.66
C ILE A 63 -8.14 -3.18 18.20
N SER A 64 -8.25 -4.49 17.95
CA SER A 64 -8.63 -5.04 16.66
C SER A 64 -10.00 -4.51 16.22
N GLN A 65 -10.09 -4.08 14.97
CA GLN A 65 -11.26 -3.50 14.33
C GLN A 65 -11.86 -4.44 13.27
N LEU A 66 -11.19 -5.57 13.03
CA LEU A 66 -11.57 -6.58 12.05
C LEU A 66 -12.33 -7.76 12.71
N PRO A 67 -13.06 -8.59 11.93
CA PRO A 67 -13.80 -9.70 12.49
C PRO A 67 -12.86 -10.82 12.94
N ASP A 68 -13.35 -11.66 13.84
CA ASP A 68 -12.67 -12.91 14.20
C ASP A 68 -12.83 -13.94 13.07
N ASP A 69 -11.87 -13.94 12.14
CA ASP A 69 -11.78 -14.93 11.06
C ASP A 69 -10.36 -15.55 11.06
N PRO A 70 -10.24 -16.89 10.97
CA PRO A 70 -8.94 -17.58 10.99
C PRO A 70 -8.00 -17.21 9.82
N ASN A 71 -8.48 -16.52 8.79
CA ASN A 71 -7.68 -16.01 7.68
C ASN A 71 -7.22 -14.56 7.88
N ILE A 72 -7.56 -13.95 9.02
CA ILE A 72 -7.13 -12.61 9.43
C ILE A 72 -6.19 -12.75 10.63
N ILE A 73 -4.93 -12.33 10.46
CA ILE A 73 -3.95 -12.31 11.56
C ILE A 73 -3.77 -10.89 12.08
N LYS A 74 -3.53 -10.77 13.38
CA LYS A 74 -3.32 -9.48 14.06
C LYS A 74 -1.83 -9.32 14.35
N ILE A 75 -1.26 -8.19 13.98
CA ILE A 75 0.12 -7.83 14.25
C ILE A 75 0.14 -6.46 14.90
N TYR A 76 0.95 -6.32 15.95
CA TYR A 76 1.12 -5.09 16.69
C TYR A 76 2.43 -4.42 16.28
N SER A 77 2.40 -3.09 16.16
CA SER A 77 3.57 -2.25 15.94
C SER A 77 3.46 -0.99 16.79
N ASP A 78 4.57 -0.55 17.40
CA ASP A 78 4.62 0.75 18.07
C ASP A 78 4.88 1.90 17.08
N SER A 79 5.17 1.58 15.82
CA SER A 79 5.55 2.55 14.80
C SER A 79 4.40 2.82 13.83
N VAL A 80 3.98 4.08 13.75
CA VAL A 80 3.00 4.54 12.78
C VAL A 80 3.68 4.75 11.43
N LEU A 81 3.92 3.66 10.69
CA LEU A 81 4.51 3.67 9.33
C LEU A 81 3.63 2.86 8.36
N TRP A 82 3.82 3.06 7.05
CA TRP A 82 3.21 2.20 6.02
C TRP A 82 3.96 0.88 5.93
N HIS A 83 3.52 -0.10 6.70
CA HIS A 83 4.10 -1.45 6.73
C HIS A 83 3.51 -2.42 5.70
N LYS A 84 2.71 -1.94 4.74
CA LYS A 84 1.95 -2.78 3.80
C LYS A 84 2.82 -3.86 3.16
N GLU A 85 3.93 -3.49 2.54
CA GLU A 85 4.79 -4.44 1.81
C GLU A 85 5.48 -5.45 2.76
N ALA A 86 5.91 -5.04 3.96
CA ALA A 86 6.46 -5.94 4.97
C ALA A 86 5.43 -6.99 5.42
N LEU A 87 4.19 -6.56 5.68
CA LEU A 87 3.08 -7.41 6.10
C LEU A 87 2.67 -8.39 4.98
N LEU A 88 2.61 -7.90 3.73
CA LEU A 88 2.33 -8.73 2.57
C LEU A 88 3.44 -9.78 2.35
N ASN A 89 4.71 -9.39 2.48
CA ASN A 89 5.84 -10.31 2.40
C ASN A 89 5.77 -11.41 3.47
N LYS A 90 5.33 -11.08 4.69
CA LYS A 90 5.08 -12.08 5.73
C LYS A 90 4.02 -13.08 5.30
N LEU A 91 2.88 -12.61 4.77
CA LEU A 91 1.84 -13.50 4.27
C LEU A 91 2.34 -14.41 3.15
N VAL A 92 3.11 -13.88 2.18
CA VAL A 92 3.66 -14.67 1.06
C VAL A 92 4.49 -15.85 1.58
N ARG A 93 5.37 -15.63 2.57
CA ARG A 93 6.23 -16.68 3.15
C ARG A 93 5.44 -17.82 3.82
N GLU A 94 4.25 -17.52 4.31
CA GLU A 94 3.40 -18.47 5.06
C GLU A 94 2.36 -19.17 4.17
N LEU A 95 2.32 -18.86 2.87
CA LEU A 95 1.32 -19.42 1.96
C LEU A 95 1.54 -20.93 1.72
N PRO A 96 0.47 -21.75 1.78
CA PRO A 96 0.52 -23.14 1.34
C PRO A 96 0.95 -23.28 -0.13
N GLU A 97 1.77 -24.28 -0.45
CA GLU A 97 2.35 -24.52 -1.80
C GLU A 97 1.33 -24.59 -2.93
N LYS A 98 0.07 -24.96 -2.64
CA LYS A 98 -1.01 -25.03 -3.63
C LYS A 98 -1.27 -23.70 -4.35
N PHE A 99 -0.93 -22.57 -3.72
CA PHE A 99 -1.14 -21.26 -4.31
C PHE A 99 0.01 -20.88 -5.23
N LYS A 100 -0.29 -20.70 -6.51
CA LYS A 100 0.66 -20.33 -7.57
C LYS A 100 0.52 -18.88 -7.99
N TYR A 101 -0.65 -18.28 -7.78
CA TYR A 101 -0.96 -16.91 -8.16
C TYR A 101 -1.37 -16.12 -6.92
N VAL A 102 -0.67 -15.02 -6.69
CA VAL A 102 -0.87 -14.14 -5.54
C VAL A 102 -1.42 -12.82 -6.04
N PHE A 103 -2.54 -12.40 -5.47
CA PHE A 103 -3.16 -11.10 -5.74
C PHE A 103 -3.10 -10.26 -4.47
N TRP A 104 -2.35 -9.16 -4.45
CA TRP A 104 -2.39 -8.23 -3.31
C TRP A 104 -3.27 -7.04 -3.65
N LEU A 105 -4.23 -6.77 -2.76
CA LEU A 105 -5.30 -5.80 -2.97
C LEU A 105 -5.33 -4.80 -1.82
N ASP A 106 -5.54 -3.53 -2.12
CA ASP A 106 -5.93 -2.55 -1.11
C ASP A 106 -7.31 -2.93 -0.55
N ALA A 107 -7.48 -2.74 0.75
CA ALA A 107 -8.67 -3.15 1.51
C ALA A 107 -9.91 -2.26 1.26
N ASP A 108 -9.93 -1.48 0.19
CA ASP A 108 -10.98 -0.50 -0.14
C ASP A 108 -11.49 -0.64 -1.59
N VAL A 109 -11.06 -1.70 -2.30
CA VAL A 109 -11.33 -1.86 -3.73
C VAL A 109 -12.46 -2.85 -4.03
N LYS A 110 -13.12 -2.67 -5.18
CA LYS A 110 -14.14 -3.59 -5.72
C LYS A 110 -14.02 -3.68 -7.24
N PHE A 111 -13.97 -4.89 -7.78
CA PHE A 111 -13.97 -5.15 -9.22
C PHE A 111 -15.39 -5.26 -9.79
N THR A 112 -15.61 -4.73 -11.00
CA THR A 112 -16.85 -4.93 -11.77
C THR A 112 -16.85 -6.24 -12.55
N ASN A 113 -15.68 -6.69 -13.01
CA ASN A 113 -15.54 -7.98 -13.69
C ASN A 113 -15.63 -9.13 -12.68
N LEU A 114 -16.73 -9.90 -12.69
CA LEU A 114 -16.89 -11.05 -11.79
C LEU A 114 -15.87 -12.17 -12.02
N ASN A 115 -15.21 -12.20 -13.18
CA ASN A 115 -14.20 -13.18 -13.53
C ASN A 115 -12.77 -12.67 -13.30
N TRP A 116 -12.56 -11.49 -12.70
CA TRP A 116 -11.24 -10.84 -12.60
C TRP A 116 -10.14 -11.80 -12.13
N MET A 117 -10.40 -12.65 -11.12
CA MET A 117 -9.42 -13.60 -10.58
C MET A 117 -9.10 -14.71 -11.57
N VAL A 118 -10.13 -15.30 -12.18
CA VAL A 118 -9.97 -16.39 -13.15
C VAL A 118 -9.28 -15.90 -14.42
N ASP A 119 -9.70 -14.73 -14.93
CA ASP A 119 -9.09 -14.09 -16.09
C ASP A 119 -7.63 -13.76 -15.80
N SER A 120 -7.32 -13.22 -14.62
CA SER A 120 -5.96 -12.89 -14.23
C SER A 120 -5.09 -14.13 -14.04
N ALA A 121 -5.61 -15.17 -13.38
CA ALA A 121 -4.92 -16.44 -13.25
C ALA A 121 -4.59 -17.01 -14.63
N ASN A 122 -5.56 -17.01 -15.57
CA ASN A 122 -5.34 -17.44 -16.95
C ASN A 122 -4.25 -16.63 -17.67
N VAL A 123 -4.21 -15.31 -17.47
CA VAL A 123 -3.13 -14.46 -18.01
C VAL A 123 -1.78 -14.84 -17.40
N LEU A 124 -1.69 -15.06 -16.09
CA LEU A 124 -0.46 -15.46 -15.38
C LEU A 124 -0.03 -16.91 -15.68
N ARG A 125 -0.94 -17.80 -16.09
CA ARG A 125 -0.58 -19.15 -16.57
C ARG A 125 0.25 -19.09 -17.85
N ASN A 126 0.05 -18.06 -18.66
CA ASN A 126 0.80 -17.87 -19.90
C ASN A 126 2.25 -17.45 -19.61
N GLN A 127 3.18 -17.87 -20.47
CA GLN A 127 4.61 -17.59 -20.29
C GLN A 127 5.00 -16.12 -20.54
N ASP A 128 4.09 -15.34 -21.12
CA ASP A 128 4.28 -13.92 -21.50
C ASP A 128 3.80 -12.94 -20.42
N CYS A 129 3.41 -13.44 -19.25
CA CYS A 129 3.00 -12.61 -18.12
C CYS A 129 3.56 -13.16 -16.81
N ASN A 130 4.28 -12.33 -16.06
CA ASN A 130 4.77 -12.62 -14.72
C ASN A 130 4.04 -11.78 -13.64
N ILE A 131 3.54 -10.61 -14.02
CA ILE A 131 2.87 -9.66 -13.15
C ILE A 131 1.79 -8.88 -13.92
N LEU A 132 0.69 -8.52 -13.28
CA LEU A 132 -0.42 -7.77 -13.89
C LEU A 132 -1.14 -6.86 -12.90
N GLN A 133 -1.90 -5.90 -13.43
CA GLN A 133 -2.99 -5.24 -12.70
C GLN A 133 -4.34 -5.88 -13.09
N PRO A 134 -5.16 -6.35 -12.13
CA PRO A 134 -6.38 -7.09 -12.41
C PRO A 134 -7.56 -6.21 -12.86
N PHE A 135 -7.28 -5.10 -13.54
CA PHE A 135 -8.26 -4.13 -14.03
C PHE A 135 -7.69 -3.30 -15.19
N GLU A 136 -8.57 -2.71 -15.99
CA GLU A 136 -8.23 -1.82 -17.09
C GLU A 136 -8.37 -0.34 -16.70
N TYR A 137 -9.44 0.01 -15.98
CA TYR A 137 -9.66 1.36 -15.45
C TYR A 137 -9.97 1.30 -13.97
N CYS A 138 -9.57 2.31 -13.22
CA CYS A 138 -10.00 2.51 -11.86
C CYS A 138 -10.76 3.84 -11.71
N VAL A 139 -11.72 3.85 -10.79
CA VAL A 139 -12.54 5.01 -10.45
C VAL A 139 -12.46 5.23 -8.95
N HIS A 140 -12.08 6.43 -8.52
CA HIS A 140 -12.33 6.81 -7.13
C HIS A 140 -13.78 7.23 -7.00
N LEU A 141 -14.51 6.55 -6.13
CA LEU A 141 -15.90 6.88 -5.88
C LEU A 141 -16.01 8.17 -5.05
N GLU A 142 -17.10 8.89 -5.26
CA GLU A 142 -17.52 9.96 -4.36
C GLU A 142 -18.02 9.39 -3.03
N LYS A 143 -18.06 10.25 -2.00
CA LYS A 143 -18.58 9.92 -0.67
C LYS A 143 -19.95 9.24 -0.79
N ASP A 144 -20.13 8.16 -0.02
CA ASP A 144 -21.33 7.32 0.06
C ASP A 144 -21.79 6.62 -1.22
N LYS A 145 -21.06 6.75 -2.34
CA LYS A 145 -21.38 6.05 -3.57
C LYS A 145 -20.89 4.60 -3.56
N LYS A 146 -21.64 3.72 -4.24
CA LYS A 146 -21.28 2.31 -4.48
C LYS A 146 -20.78 2.07 -5.91
N GLU A 147 -21.07 3.00 -6.80
CA GLU A 147 -20.75 3.02 -8.24
C GLU A 147 -20.60 4.50 -8.68
N PRO A 148 -19.95 4.78 -9.82
CA PRO A 148 -19.83 6.14 -10.35
C PRO A 148 -21.21 6.76 -10.62
N ASP A 149 -21.35 8.07 -10.42
CA ASP A 149 -22.56 8.84 -10.75
C ASP A 149 -22.61 9.30 -12.21
N PHE A 150 -21.64 8.86 -13.01
CA PHE A 150 -21.55 9.09 -14.44
C PHE A 150 -21.40 7.77 -15.22
N ASP A 151 -21.70 7.83 -16.50
CA ASP A 151 -21.53 6.71 -17.43
C ASP A 151 -20.06 6.62 -17.87
N LEU A 152 -19.33 5.64 -17.32
CA LEU A 152 -17.90 5.47 -17.57
C LEU A 152 -17.59 5.30 -19.06
N GLU A 153 -18.43 4.59 -19.82
CA GLU A 153 -18.22 4.36 -21.27
C GLU A 153 -18.21 5.67 -22.08
N LYS A 154 -18.96 6.68 -21.63
CA LYS A 154 -19.01 7.99 -22.31
C LYS A 154 -17.76 8.83 -22.05
N VAL A 155 -16.99 8.56 -21.00
CA VAL A 155 -15.83 9.37 -20.61
C VAL A 155 -14.48 8.70 -20.90
N ARG A 156 -14.43 7.38 -21.11
CA ARG A 156 -13.17 6.63 -21.36
C ARG A 156 -12.30 7.19 -22.49
N ASN A 157 -12.90 7.85 -23.48
CA ASN A 157 -12.20 8.41 -24.65
C ASN A 157 -11.64 9.83 -24.42
N LYS A 158 -11.87 10.43 -23.24
CA LYS A 158 -11.25 11.71 -22.88
C LYS A 158 -9.73 11.56 -22.82
N ASN A 159 -9.02 12.69 -22.97
CA ASN A 159 -7.60 12.75 -22.64
C ASN A 159 -7.38 12.28 -21.18
N PRO A 160 -6.32 11.50 -20.88
CA PRO A 160 -6.14 10.93 -19.54
C PRO A 160 -6.11 11.97 -18.41
N SER A 161 -5.45 13.12 -18.59
CA SER A 161 -5.42 14.18 -17.56
C SER A 161 -6.79 14.83 -17.35
N LEU A 162 -7.61 14.98 -18.40
CA LEU A 162 -8.99 15.47 -18.24
C LEU A 162 -9.87 14.43 -17.55
N LEU A 163 -9.67 13.15 -17.89
CA LEU A 163 -10.40 12.04 -17.29
C LEU A 163 -10.10 11.91 -15.78
N ALA A 164 -8.84 12.06 -15.39
CA ALA A 164 -8.40 12.12 -14.00
C ALA A 164 -9.02 13.31 -13.27
N LYS A 165 -8.88 14.52 -13.84
CA LYS A 165 -9.33 15.77 -13.20
C LYS A 165 -10.85 15.86 -13.04
N GLU A 166 -11.61 15.50 -14.07
CA GLU A 166 -13.07 15.71 -14.08
C GLU A 166 -13.85 14.53 -13.50
N ASN A 167 -13.30 13.32 -13.58
CA ASN A 167 -14.04 12.10 -13.24
C ASN A 167 -13.35 11.23 -12.18
N LYS A 168 -12.13 11.58 -11.75
CA LYS A 168 -11.31 10.75 -10.86
C LYS A 168 -11.17 9.31 -11.40
N VAL A 169 -10.94 9.22 -12.71
CA VAL A 169 -10.77 7.98 -13.45
C VAL A 169 -9.36 7.91 -14.02
N TRP A 170 -8.72 6.76 -13.86
CA TRP A 170 -7.43 6.47 -14.45
C TRP A 170 -7.46 5.13 -15.16
N LYS A 171 -6.67 5.01 -16.23
CA LYS A 171 -6.35 3.72 -16.81
C LYS A 171 -5.25 3.05 -15.99
N SER A 172 -5.23 1.72 -15.90
CA SER A 172 -4.17 1.01 -15.20
C SER A 172 -2.84 1.15 -15.95
N PHE A 173 -1.75 1.30 -15.20
CA PHE A 173 -0.39 1.38 -15.75
C PHE A 173 -0.09 0.21 -16.68
N CYS A 174 -0.46 -1.01 -16.29
CA CYS A 174 -0.21 -2.20 -17.08
C CYS A 174 -1.00 -2.24 -18.40
N SER A 175 -2.21 -1.69 -18.42
CA SER A 175 -3.01 -1.60 -19.65
C SER A 175 -2.42 -0.59 -20.63
N ASN A 176 -1.86 0.50 -20.13
CA ASN A 176 -1.02 1.37 -20.94
C ASN A 176 0.20 0.60 -21.45
N ALA A 177 1.03 0.06 -20.56
CA ALA A 177 2.28 -0.63 -20.91
C ALA A 177 2.10 -1.72 -22.00
N LYS A 178 1.03 -2.53 -21.94
CA LYS A 178 0.81 -3.64 -22.89
C LYS A 178 0.40 -3.19 -24.29
N ARG A 179 -0.21 -2.02 -24.44
CA ARG A 179 -0.62 -1.47 -25.75
C ARG A 179 0.59 -1.21 -26.66
N PHE A 180 1.78 -1.07 -26.10
CA PHE A 180 3.02 -0.72 -26.81
C PHE A 180 3.77 -1.89 -27.44
N SER A 181 3.52 -3.13 -26.99
CA SER A 181 4.09 -4.31 -27.68
C SER A 181 3.56 -4.48 -29.10
N LEU A 182 2.56 -3.69 -29.53
CA LEU A 182 1.86 -3.84 -30.80
C LEU A 182 1.99 -2.65 -31.77
N THR A 183 2.37 -1.44 -31.33
CA THR A 183 2.49 -0.25 -32.22
C THR A 183 3.64 0.68 -31.83
N LYS A 184 4.60 0.92 -32.76
CA LYS A 184 5.78 1.81 -32.57
C LYS A 184 5.47 3.31 -32.37
N LYS A 185 4.19 3.72 -32.33
CA LYS A 185 3.78 5.13 -32.49
C LYS A 185 3.26 5.81 -31.21
N GLU A 186 3.09 5.09 -30.11
CA GLU A 186 2.53 5.63 -28.86
C GLU A 186 3.56 5.61 -27.70
N ASN A 187 4.84 5.87 -27.97
CA ASN A 187 5.95 5.83 -26.98
C ASN A 187 5.82 6.77 -25.76
N GLU A 188 4.74 7.55 -25.63
CA GLU A 188 4.70 8.73 -24.75
C GLU A 188 3.89 8.58 -23.46
N PHE A 189 3.09 7.50 -23.26
CA PHE A 189 2.18 7.43 -22.10
C PHE A 189 2.78 6.73 -20.89
N TYR A 190 3.19 5.45 -20.92
CA TYR A 190 3.73 4.76 -19.73
C TYR A 190 5.14 5.18 -19.30
N HIS A 191 5.92 5.79 -20.21
CA HIS A 191 7.17 6.52 -19.90
C HIS A 191 6.91 8.00 -19.59
N ASN A 192 5.65 8.45 -19.59
CA ASN A 192 5.34 9.83 -19.26
C ASN A 192 5.68 10.10 -17.80
N THR A 193 6.14 11.31 -17.54
CA THR A 193 6.39 11.79 -16.18
C THR A 193 5.11 12.31 -15.52
N ASN A 194 4.05 12.49 -16.30
CA ASN A 194 2.70 12.79 -15.82
C ASN A 194 1.96 11.51 -15.41
N TYR A 195 1.57 11.45 -14.14
CA TYR A 195 0.87 10.32 -13.53
C TYR A 195 -0.41 9.92 -14.25
N ASP A 196 -1.22 10.91 -14.61
CA ASP A 196 -2.51 10.67 -15.26
C ASP A 196 -2.33 10.02 -16.64
N ASN A 197 -1.23 10.33 -17.31
CA ASN A 197 -0.89 9.81 -18.62
C ASN A 197 -0.28 8.41 -18.56
N HIS A 198 0.62 8.13 -17.61
CA HIS A 198 1.22 6.78 -17.51
C HIS A 198 0.29 5.75 -16.91
N GLY A 199 -0.69 6.18 -16.12
CA GLY A 199 -1.75 5.34 -15.60
C GLY A 199 -1.50 4.95 -14.14
N HIS A 200 -2.60 4.58 -13.48
CA HIS A 200 -2.62 4.31 -12.05
C HIS A 200 -1.80 3.07 -11.71
N VAL A 201 -0.92 3.21 -10.71
CA VAL A 201 0.02 2.15 -10.31
C VAL A 201 -0.45 1.33 -9.11
N GLY A 202 -1.36 1.86 -8.28
CA GLY A 202 -1.79 1.20 -7.03
C GLY A 202 -3.05 0.32 -7.14
N PHE A 203 -3.69 0.11 -5.98
CA PHE A 203 -4.95 -0.64 -5.74
C PHE A 203 -4.86 -2.15 -5.79
N ALA A 204 -4.37 -2.71 -6.89
CA ALA A 204 -4.44 -4.14 -7.07
C ALA A 204 -3.38 -4.62 -8.02
N TRP A 205 -2.72 -5.71 -7.65
CA TRP A 205 -1.74 -6.39 -8.46
C TRP A 205 -1.89 -7.89 -8.33
N GLY A 206 -1.43 -8.61 -9.34
CA GLY A 206 -1.33 -10.07 -9.34
C GLY A 206 0.00 -10.50 -9.91
N ALA A 207 0.65 -11.49 -9.31
CA ALA A 207 1.88 -12.07 -9.82
C ALA A 207 1.90 -13.58 -9.64
N LYS A 208 2.80 -14.25 -10.37
CA LYS A 208 3.20 -15.61 -10.03
C LYS A 208 3.88 -15.57 -8.65
N ARG A 209 3.52 -16.49 -7.77
CA ARG A 209 4.07 -16.58 -6.40
C ARG A 209 5.60 -16.63 -6.41
N GLU A 210 6.19 -17.38 -7.34
CA GLU A 210 7.64 -17.54 -7.48
C GLU A 210 8.40 -16.20 -7.64
N ILE A 211 7.76 -15.18 -8.22
CA ILE A 211 8.34 -13.83 -8.36
C ILE A 211 8.51 -13.20 -6.98
N LEU A 212 7.48 -13.29 -6.14
CA LEU A 212 7.47 -12.70 -4.79
C LEU A 212 8.32 -13.49 -3.79
N GLU A 213 8.50 -14.80 -4.01
CA GLU A 213 9.42 -15.63 -3.23
C GLU A 213 10.89 -15.36 -3.59
N THR A 214 11.17 -15.06 -4.87
CA THR A 214 12.52 -14.74 -5.34
C THR A 214 12.92 -13.32 -4.95
N VAL A 215 12.02 -12.36 -5.17
CA VAL A 215 12.23 -10.94 -4.84
C VAL A 215 11.01 -10.44 -4.06
N PRO A 216 11.09 -10.37 -2.72
CA PRO A 216 10.03 -9.80 -1.90
C PRO A 216 9.72 -8.34 -2.28
N LEU A 217 8.49 -7.90 -2.00
CA LEU A 217 8.07 -6.52 -2.24
C LEU A 217 8.97 -5.54 -1.48
N TYR A 218 9.26 -4.38 -2.07
CA TYR A 218 10.09 -3.35 -1.46
C TYR A 218 9.45 -2.78 -0.20
N ASP A 219 9.97 -3.14 0.97
CA ASP A 219 9.34 -2.84 2.26
C ASP A 219 9.82 -1.54 2.94
N LYS A 220 10.75 -0.82 2.31
CA LYS A 220 11.31 0.45 2.82
C LYS A 220 10.65 1.70 2.24
N ALA A 221 9.52 1.54 1.53
CA ALA A 221 8.66 2.67 1.14
C ALA A 221 7.74 3.06 2.32
N LEU A 222 8.35 3.53 3.42
CA LEU A 222 7.72 3.63 4.75
C LEU A 222 6.59 4.66 4.88
N ILE A 223 6.38 5.50 3.87
CA ILE A 223 5.25 6.45 3.77
C ILE A 223 4.46 6.31 2.45
N GLY A 224 4.62 5.16 1.79
CA GLY A 224 3.98 4.82 0.53
C GLY A 224 4.85 5.09 -0.71
N GLY A 225 4.27 4.81 -1.88
CA GLY A 225 4.96 4.89 -3.18
C GLY A 225 5.56 3.57 -3.66
N ALA A 226 5.46 2.48 -2.88
CA ALA A 226 5.90 1.15 -3.27
C ALA A 226 5.30 0.69 -4.61
N ASP A 227 3.99 0.89 -4.81
CA ASP A 227 3.30 0.55 -6.06
C ASP A 227 3.92 1.25 -7.29
N HIS A 228 4.43 2.47 -7.10
CA HIS A 228 5.11 3.23 -8.15
C HIS A 228 6.46 2.59 -8.50
N ILE A 229 7.23 2.21 -7.48
CA ILE A 229 8.49 1.47 -7.63
C ILE A 229 8.23 0.13 -8.35
N ILE A 230 7.22 -0.64 -7.90
CA ILE A 230 6.83 -1.92 -8.51
C ILE A 230 6.48 -1.75 -9.99
N ALA A 231 5.65 -0.75 -10.33
CA ALA A 231 5.23 -0.51 -11.71
C ALA A 231 6.40 -0.23 -12.65
N HIS A 232 7.28 0.69 -12.26
CA HIS A 232 8.44 1.06 -13.08
C HIS A 232 9.52 -0.02 -13.11
N ALA A 233 9.74 -0.74 -11.99
CA ALA A 233 10.64 -1.89 -11.96
C ALA A 233 10.16 -3.00 -12.88
N ALA A 234 8.88 -3.38 -12.80
CA ALA A 234 8.29 -4.41 -13.64
C ALA A 234 8.45 -4.08 -15.13
N ALA A 235 8.33 -2.80 -15.50
CA ALA A 235 8.44 -2.32 -16.88
C ALA A 235 9.89 -2.10 -17.36
N GLY A 236 10.88 -2.21 -16.46
CA GLY A 236 12.28 -1.96 -16.79
C GLY A 236 12.64 -0.47 -16.92
N HIS A 237 11.83 0.43 -16.36
CA HIS A 237 12.08 1.88 -16.39
C HIS A 237 13.08 2.24 -15.26
N ILE A 238 14.37 1.95 -15.50
CA ILE A 238 15.42 2.09 -14.49
C ILE A 238 16.63 2.82 -15.11
N PRO A 239 16.88 4.10 -14.78
CA PRO A 239 16.07 4.98 -13.93
C PRO A 239 14.80 5.49 -14.64
N HIS A 240 13.85 6.03 -13.86
CA HIS A 240 12.73 6.81 -14.36
C HIS A 240 12.52 8.07 -13.52
N GLU A 241 12.15 9.19 -14.15
CA GLU A 241 12.00 10.48 -13.48
C GLU A 241 10.93 10.47 -12.37
N CYS A 242 9.86 9.69 -12.55
CA CYS A 242 8.85 9.50 -11.50
C CYS A 242 9.43 8.91 -10.19
N ILE A 243 10.45 8.06 -10.31
CA ILE A 243 11.10 7.41 -9.17
C ILE A 243 12.21 8.31 -8.61
N THR A 244 13.09 8.83 -9.47
CA THR A 244 14.23 9.65 -9.04
C THR A 244 13.81 10.96 -8.38
N LYS A 245 12.65 11.52 -8.74
CA LYS A 245 12.07 12.69 -8.06
C LYS A 245 11.50 12.36 -6.68
N SER A 246 10.89 11.19 -6.52
CA SER A 246 10.19 10.81 -5.30
C SER A 246 11.16 10.25 -4.26
N PHE A 247 12.07 9.37 -4.68
CA PHE A 247 13.01 8.66 -3.80
C PHE A 247 14.45 9.15 -3.98
N LYS A 248 14.63 10.45 -4.25
CA LYS A 248 15.94 11.06 -4.55
C LYS A 248 17.01 10.67 -3.53
N ASP A 249 16.59 10.67 -2.28
CA ASP A 249 17.45 10.38 -1.15
C ASP A 249 17.85 8.89 -1.11
N ASP A 250 16.93 7.95 -1.32
CA ASP A 250 17.16 6.49 -1.25
C ASP A 250 17.40 5.82 -2.61
N ILE A 251 17.71 6.60 -3.65
CA ILE A 251 17.63 6.13 -5.03
C ILE A 251 18.54 4.93 -5.32
N GLN A 252 19.69 4.81 -4.66
CA GLN A 252 20.61 3.70 -4.87
C GLN A 252 20.02 2.36 -4.39
N GLU A 253 19.38 2.35 -3.23
CA GLU A 253 18.74 1.16 -2.67
C GLU A 253 17.48 0.80 -3.48
N VAL A 254 16.70 1.81 -3.84
CA VAL A 254 15.52 1.65 -4.70
C VAL A 254 15.92 1.07 -6.06
N GLU A 255 16.89 1.65 -6.76
CA GLU A 255 17.33 1.14 -8.07
C GLU A 255 17.91 -0.27 -7.98
N LYS A 256 18.63 -0.60 -6.90
CA LYS A 256 19.12 -1.97 -6.67
C LYS A 256 17.95 -2.94 -6.63
N TRP A 257 16.95 -2.68 -5.78
CA TRP A 257 15.74 -3.50 -5.71
C TRP A 257 15.00 -3.55 -7.05
N MET A 258 14.87 -2.42 -7.76
CA MET A 258 14.20 -2.37 -9.06
C MET A 258 14.90 -3.28 -10.08
N ARG A 259 16.24 -3.31 -10.12
CA ARG A 259 17.01 -4.18 -11.03
C ARG A 259 16.83 -5.65 -10.70
N GLU A 260 16.82 -6.00 -9.42
CA GLU A 260 16.54 -7.37 -8.94
C GLU A 260 15.13 -7.80 -9.33
N PHE A 261 14.12 -6.97 -9.06
CA PHE A 261 12.73 -7.25 -9.41
C PHE A 261 12.52 -7.34 -10.92
N PHE A 262 13.14 -6.45 -11.70
CA PHE A 262 13.10 -6.51 -13.16
C PHE A 262 13.71 -7.81 -13.70
N SER A 263 14.77 -8.33 -13.09
CA SER A 263 15.43 -9.57 -13.54
C SER A 263 14.49 -10.79 -13.57
N VAL A 264 13.49 -10.81 -12.68
CA VAL A 264 12.47 -11.87 -12.59
C VAL A 264 11.16 -11.50 -13.31
N CYS A 265 10.79 -10.22 -13.38
CA CYS A 265 9.59 -9.78 -14.11
C CYS A 265 9.78 -9.69 -15.63
N GLN A 266 10.95 -9.26 -16.09
CA GLN A 266 11.37 -9.21 -17.50
C GLN A 266 10.40 -8.45 -18.43
N ALA A 267 9.78 -7.37 -17.98
CA ALA A 267 8.74 -6.62 -18.72
C ALA A 267 7.52 -7.46 -19.16
N LYS A 268 7.33 -8.66 -18.58
CA LYS A 268 6.17 -9.53 -18.84
C LYS A 268 4.96 -9.07 -18.05
N ILE A 269 4.42 -7.93 -18.46
CA ILE A 269 3.30 -7.25 -17.81
C ILE A 269 1.96 -7.59 -18.48
N GLY A 270 0.93 -7.82 -17.67
CA GLY A 270 -0.44 -8.06 -18.12
C GLY A 270 -1.46 -7.13 -17.49
N TYR A 271 -2.68 -7.19 -18.01
CA TYR A 271 -3.87 -6.66 -17.34
C TYR A 271 -5.07 -7.51 -17.75
N VAL A 272 -6.20 -7.35 -17.06
CA VAL A 272 -7.49 -7.89 -17.50
C VAL A 272 -8.52 -6.79 -17.64
N LYS A 273 -9.47 -6.99 -18.56
CA LYS A 273 -10.56 -6.04 -18.80
C LYS A 273 -11.52 -5.99 -17.61
N GLY A 274 -12.05 -4.81 -17.37
CA GLY A 274 -12.96 -4.52 -16.26
C GLY A 274 -12.50 -3.30 -15.48
N ASP A 275 -13.39 -2.81 -14.63
CA ASP A 275 -13.16 -1.62 -13.82
C ASP A 275 -12.94 -2.01 -12.35
N LEU A 276 -12.15 -1.19 -11.67
CA LEU A 276 -11.95 -1.22 -10.23
C LEU A 276 -12.52 0.06 -9.62
N TYR A 277 -13.39 -0.09 -8.64
CA TYR A 277 -13.88 1.02 -7.84
C TYR A 277 -13.11 1.07 -6.53
N HIS A 278 -12.48 2.20 -6.26
CA HIS A 278 -11.87 2.49 -4.98
C HIS A 278 -12.91 3.24 -4.13
N THR A 279 -13.37 2.58 -3.07
CA THR A 279 -14.38 3.12 -2.16
C THR A 279 -13.87 4.38 -1.49
N TRP A 280 -14.70 5.40 -1.38
CA TRP A 280 -14.33 6.63 -0.68
C TRP A 280 -14.06 6.35 0.80
N HIS A 281 -12.96 6.89 1.32
CA HIS A 281 -12.58 6.84 2.74
C HIS A 281 -11.81 8.08 3.19
N GLY A 282 -12.12 9.22 2.57
CA GLY A 282 -11.43 10.49 2.77
C GLY A 282 -10.97 11.11 1.45
N ASP A 283 -10.75 12.42 1.49
CA ASP A 283 -10.47 13.21 0.30
C ASP A 283 -9.11 12.92 -0.31
N ILE A 284 -9.07 12.84 -1.64
CA ILE A 284 -7.83 12.56 -2.39
C ILE A 284 -6.81 13.69 -2.21
N SER A 285 -7.26 14.94 -2.12
CA SER A 285 -6.40 16.12 -1.94
C SER A 285 -5.58 16.04 -0.65
N LYS A 286 -6.16 15.51 0.44
CA LYS A 286 -5.49 15.30 1.73
C LYS A 286 -4.46 14.17 1.72
N ARG A 287 -4.33 13.40 0.64
CA ARG A 287 -3.37 12.29 0.55
C ARG A 287 -1.95 12.77 0.26
N GLU A 288 -1.77 13.95 -0.35
CA GLU A 288 -0.47 14.62 -0.55
C GLU A 288 0.66 13.68 -1.03
N TYR A 289 0.38 12.80 -2.01
CA TYR A 289 1.25 11.66 -2.35
C TYR A 289 2.72 12.03 -2.62
N LEU A 290 2.98 13.10 -3.39
CA LEU A 290 4.34 13.53 -3.70
C LEU A 290 4.99 14.22 -2.49
N LYS A 291 4.29 15.19 -1.91
CA LYS A 291 4.77 16.00 -0.78
C LYS A 291 5.15 15.12 0.42
N ARG A 292 4.32 14.14 0.79
CA ARG A 292 4.62 13.26 1.92
C ARG A 292 5.87 12.42 1.76
N ILE A 293 6.14 11.95 0.53
CA ILE A 293 7.35 11.18 0.25
C ILE A 293 8.55 12.14 0.36
N GLN A 294 8.47 13.32 -0.26
CA GLN A 294 9.58 14.30 -0.23
C GLN A 294 9.91 14.80 1.18
N ASP A 295 8.90 15.06 2.00
CA ASP A 295 9.07 15.52 3.37
C ASP A 295 9.71 14.43 4.26
N PHE A 296 9.32 13.16 4.09
CA PHE A 296 9.70 12.07 4.99
C PHE A 296 10.92 11.25 4.53
N THR A 297 11.33 11.30 3.26
CA THR A 297 12.41 10.41 2.75
C THR A 297 13.72 10.60 3.53
N LYS A 298 14.00 11.81 4.04
CA LYS A 298 15.18 12.07 4.87
C LYS A 298 15.19 11.28 6.17
N ASP A 299 14.04 11.13 6.80
CA ASP A 299 13.89 10.38 8.04
C ASP A 299 13.87 8.88 7.76
N SER A 300 13.22 8.47 6.66
CA SER A 300 13.16 7.07 6.17
C SER A 300 14.54 6.42 6.05
N LYS A 301 15.55 7.18 5.62
CA LYS A 301 16.96 6.74 5.56
C LYS A 301 17.51 6.22 6.88
N SER A 302 17.16 6.91 7.96
CA SER A 302 17.69 6.64 9.30
C SER A 302 16.99 5.48 9.99
N ILE A 303 15.87 5.01 9.43
CA ILE A 303 15.05 3.94 9.98
C ILE A 303 15.56 2.61 9.43
N GLU A 304 16.42 1.95 10.20
CA GLU A 304 17.04 0.67 9.83
C GLU A 304 16.58 -0.50 10.72
N GLU A 305 16.22 -0.21 11.97
CA GLU A 305 15.82 -1.23 12.94
C GLU A 305 14.46 -1.84 12.58
N LYS A 306 14.34 -3.16 12.73
CA LYS A 306 13.08 -3.90 12.60
C LYS A 306 12.72 -4.60 13.91
N ASP A 307 11.43 -4.68 14.21
CA ASP A 307 10.90 -5.41 15.36
C ASP A 307 10.88 -6.93 15.12
N SER A 308 10.37 -7.70 16.09
CA SER A 308 10.23 -9.16 15.98
C SER A 308 9.27 -9.63 14.89
N ASN A 309 8.39 -8.74 14.39
CA ASN A 309 7.49 -9.02 13.27
C ASN A 309 8.15 -8.68 11.91
N GLY A 310 9.35 -8.10 11.92
CA GLY A 310 10.05 -7.62 10.72
C GLY A 310 9.55 -6.27 10.22
N LEU A 311 8.87 -5.49 11.07
CA LEU A 311 8.37 -4.15 10.77
C LEU A 311 9.39 -3.11 11.22
N TYR A 312 9.60 -2.07 10.40
CA TYR A 312 10.54 -1.01 10.74
C TYR A 312 10.10 -0.24 11.98
N VAL A 313 11.07 0.12 12.83
CA VAL A 313 10.83 0.84 14.07
C VAL A 313 11.31 2.27 13.92
N ALA A 314 10.40 3.23 14.06
CA ALA A 314 10.73 4.64 14.06
C ALA A 314 10.41 5.28 15.41
N LYS A 315 11.44 5.88 16.03
CA LYS A 315 11.30 6.58 17.31
C LYS A 315 10.70 7.96 17.04
N ASP A 316 9.46 8.14 17.49
CA ASP A 316 8.68 9.38 17.50
C ASP A 316 8.73 10.21 16.21
N VAL A 317 8.04 9.73 15.17
CA VAL A 317 7.87 10.51 13.94
C VAL A 317 6.65 11.41 14.05
N GLU A 318 6.84 12.58 14.66
CA GLU A 318 5.81 13.61 14.80
C GLU A 318 5.16 13.96 13.45
N TYR A 319 5.97 13.99 12.37
CA TYR A 319 5.48 14.22 11.01
C TYR A 319 4.39 13.22 10.59
N ILE A 320 4.62 11.91 10.77
CA ILE A 320 3.67 10.89 10.31
C ILE A 320 2.40 10.90 11.15
N LYS A 321 2.51 11.13 12.46
CA LYS A 321 1.33 11.27 13.34
C LYS A 321 0.43 12.40 12.84
N LYS A 322 1.00 13.61 12.65
CA LYS A 322 0.29 14.77 12.09
C LYS A 322 -0.27 14.51 10.71
N TYR A 323 0.47 13.82 9.85
CA TYR A 323 -0.01 13.46 8.52
C TYR A 323 -1.26 12.58 8.59
N PHE A 324 -1.29 11.56 9.45
CA PHE A 324 -2.47 10.71 9.61
C PHE A 324 -3.66 11.48 10.20
N GLU A 325 -3.44 12.31 11.22
CA GLU A 325 -4.49 13.16 11.80
C GLU A 325 -5.13 14.08 10.76
N ASN A 326 -4.31 14.77 9.95
CA ASN A 326 -4.79 15.70 8.93
C ASN A 326 -5.43 15.02 7.72
N ARG A 327 -4.96 13.81 7.40
CA ARG A 327 -5.42 13.05 6.22
C ARG A 327 -6.85 12.56 6.39
N GLU A 328 -7.20 12.10 7.58
CA GLU A 328 -8.49 11.44 7.81
C GLU A 328 -9.64 12.47 7.83
N THR A 329 -10.83 11.99 7.50
CA THR A 329 -12.04 12.82 7.54
C THR A 329 -12.77 12.56 8.85
N SER A 330 -13.05 13.62 9.60
CA SER A 330 -13.91 13.61 10.79
C SER A 330 -15.34 13.22 10.44
N VAL A 331 -16.01 12.57 11.39
CA VAL A 331 -17.47 12.41 11.34
C VAL A 331 -18.07 13.73 11.79
N GLU A 332 -18.57 14.53 10.84
CA GLU A 332 -18.97 15.91 11.13
C GLU A 332 -20.48 16.05 11.31
N ASP A 333 -21.30 15.22 10.63
CA ASP A 333 -22.75 15.44 10.57
C ASP A 333 -23.60 14.19 10.82
N ILE A 334 -24.88 14.42 11.17
CA ILE A 334 -25.91 13.38 11.40
C ILE A 334 -26.09 12.47 10.18
N GLU A 335 -25.87 12.97 8.96
CA GLU A 335 -25.93 12.16 7.73
C GLU A 335 -24.83 11.09 7.68
N ASP A 336 -23.63 11.41 8.18
CA ASP A 336 -22.53 10.44 8.31
C ASP A 336 -22.88 9.35 9.32
N MET A 337 -23.52 9.73 10.43
CA MET A 337 -24.09 8.75 11.34
C MET A 337 -25.11 7.88 10.61
N PHE A 338 -26.11 8.44 9.91
CA PHE A 338 -27.13 7.62 9.22
C PHE A 338 -26.57 6.63 8.20
N PHE A 339 -25.52 7.01 7.46
CA PHE A 339 -24.81 6.08 6.58
C PHE A 339 -24.17 4.93 7.37
N MET A 340 -23.59 5.21 8.53
CA MET A 340 -23.12 4.17 9.46
C MET A 340 -24.29 3.36 10.06
N TYR A 341 -25.47 3.97 10.26
CA TYR A 341 -26.68 3.25 10.70
C TYR A 341 -27.18 2.26 9.64
N ASP A 342 -27.12 2.57 8.34
CA ASP A 342 -27.42 1.60 7.27
C ASP A 342 -26.41 0.44 7.24
N THR A 343 -25.26 0.60 7.91
CA THR A 343 -24.28 -0.45 8.19
C THR A 343 -24.43 -1.09 9.59
N LEU A 344 -25.47 -0.79 10.39
CA LEU A 344 -25.66 -1.36 11.74
C LEU A 344 -25.98 -2.86 11.74
N ASP A 345 -26.90 -3.30 10.89
CA ASP A 345 -27.17 -4.74 10.70
C ASP A 345 -25.87 -5.47 10.31
N PHE A 346 -24.95 -4.72 9.68
CA PHE A 346 -23.65 -5.19 9.23
C PHE A 346 -22.56 -5.18 10.34
N PHE A 347 -22.55 -4.20 11.27
CA PHE A 347 -21.69 -4.21 12.45
C PHE A 347 -22.07 -5.34 13.42
N HIS A 348 -23.36 -5.63 13.55
CA HIS A 348 -23.86 -6.77 14.30
C HIS A 348 -23.32 -8.11 13.78
N ASP A 349 -23.27 -8.29 12.46
CA ASP A 349 -22.70 -9.50 11.81
C ASP A 349 -21.20 -9.69 12.12
N MET A 350 -20.49 -8.60 12.46
CA MET A 350 -19.08 -8.59 12.81
C MET A 350 -18.85 -8.68 14.34
N GLY A 351 -19.94 -8.75 15.13
CA GLY A 351 -19.89 -8.82 16.59
C GLY A 351 -19.68 -7.49 17.31
N TYR A 352 -19.85 -6.36 16.62
CA TYR A 352 -19.67 -5.02 17.19
C TYR A 352 -21.02 -4.31 17.40
N TYR A 353 -21.20 -3.64 18.54
CA TYR A 353 -22.30 -2.69 18.72
C TYR A 353 -21.84 -1.28 18.33
N PHE A 354 -22.69 -0.50 17.66
CA PHE A 354 -22.38 0.89 17.32
C PHE A 354 -22.06 1.75 18.56
N SER A 355 -22.63 1.40 19.71
CA SER A 355 -22.28 2.02 21.00
C SER A 355 -20.82 1.80 21.40
N ASP A 356 -20.19 0.69 20.99
CA ASP A 356 -18.77 0.43 21.25
C ASP A 356 -17.87 1.34 20.41
N TYR A 357 -18.40 1.84 19.28
CA TYR A 357 -17.72 2.82 18.42
C TYR A 357 -17.90 4.26 18.90
N LEU A 358 -19.00 4.56 19.58
CA LEU A 358 -19.31 5.89 20.12
C LEU A 358 -18.81 6.13 21.55
N ARG A 359 -18.09 5.18 22.19
CA ARG A 359 -17.60 5.41 23.56
C ARG A 359 -16.63 6.58 23.59
N GLU A 360 -16.86 7.50 24.53
CA GLU A 360 -16.08 8.73 24.78
C GLU A 360 -14.57 8.47 25.00
N GLU A 361 -14.13 7.24 25.26
CA GLU A 361 -12.70 6.90 25.35
C GLU A 361 -11.96 6.87 23.99
N PHE A 362 -12.67 6.93 22.85
CA PHE A 362 -12.08 6.95 21.51
C PHE A 362 -12.17 8.30 20.80
N ILE A 363 -12.66 9.34 21.50
CA ILE A 363 -12.78 10.71 20.99
C ILE A 363 -12.10 11.65 22.01
N TYR A 364 -10.88 12.10 21.67
CA TYR A 364 -10.02 13.02 22.42
C TYR A 364 -9.50 12.53 23.78
N ASP A 365 -8.31 11.93 23.78
CA ASP A 365 -7.38 12.09 24.90
C ASP A 365 -6.27 13.06 24.47
N THR A 366 -6.65 14.33 24.31
CA THR A 366 -5.69 15.44 24.22
C THR A 366 -5.10 15.62 25.62
N PRO A 367 -3.76 15.60 25.82
CA PRO A 367 -3.20 15.86 27.14
C PRO A 367 -3.55 17.28 27.55
N GLN A 368 -4.51 17.44 28.47
CA GLN A 368 -4.74 18.71 29.13
C GLN A 368 -3.56 18.97 30.07
N VAL A 369 -2.75 19.96 29.72
CA VAL A 369 -1.79 20.57 30.64
C VAL A 369 -2.60 21.39 31.63
N GLU A 370 -2.97 20.80 32.76
CA GLU A 370 -3.47 21.55 33.91
C GLU A 370 -2.32 21.77 34.89
N ASN A 371 -1.76 22.99 34.85
CA ASN A 371 -1.23 23.60 36.05
C ASN A 371 -2.43 23.91 36.96
N GLU A 372 -2.44 23.37 38.19
CA GLU A 372 -2.56 24.19 39.40
C GLU A 372 -2.43 23.36 40.67
N ASP A 373 -1.66 23.92 41.60
CA ASP A 373 -1.57 23.53 42.99
C ASP A 373 -2.96 23.45 43.65
N HIS A 374 -3.28 22.36 44.34
CA HIS A 374 -3.99 22.43 45.62
C HIS A 374 -3.86 21.13 46.44
N ILE A 375 -3.24 21.32 47.61
CA ILE A 375 -3.12 20.38 48.73
C ILE A 375 -4.51 20.09 49.31
N ILE A 376 -4.97 18.84 49.31
CA ILE A 376 -5.79 18.25 50.38
C ILE A 376 -5.43 16.77 50.51
N GLY A 377 -5.00 16.38 51.72
CA GLY A 377 -4.46 15.06 52.03
C GLY A 377 -5.48 13.93 52.06
N VAL A 378 -5.00 12.75 51.65
CA VAL A 378 -5.55 11.44 52.01
C VAL A 378 -4.35 10.52 52.28
N GLU A 379 -4.33 9.92 53.46
CA GLU A 379 -3.26 9.03 53.95
C GLU A 379 -3.16 7.74 53.11
N PRO A 380 -1.94 7.20 52.87
CA PRO A 380 -1.76 5.92 52.21
C PRO A 380 -1.88 4.75 53.21
N PRO A 381 -2.51 3.61 52.86
CA PRO A 381 -2.42 2.40 53.67
C PRO A 381 -1.02 1.78 53.56
N ALA A 382 -0.61 1.18 54.68
CA ALA A 382 0.75 0.87 55.06
C ALA A 382 1.46 -0.18 54.20
N ALA A 383 2.78 0.00 54.09
CA ALA A 383 3.73 -0.96 53.56
C ALA A 383 3.92 -2.15 54.51
N GLU A 384 3.85 -3.36 53.97
CA GLU A 384 4.47 -4.54 54.56
C GLU A 384 5.76 -4.84 53.78
N SER A 385 6.84 -5.12 54.50
CA SER A 385 8.16 -5.50 54.01
C SER A 385 8.70 -6.60 54.93
N PRO A 386 9.86 -7.21 54.65
CA PRO A 386 10.15 -8.15 53.56
C PRO A 386 10.48 -9.55 54.13
N VAL A 387 10.52 -10.59 53.29
CA VAL A 387 11.08 -11.90 53.69
C VAL A 387 12.40 -12.12 52.95
N GLU A 388 13.50 -12.02 53.69
CA GLU A 388 14.82 -12.54 53.35
C GLU A 388 14.79 -14.07 53.30
N TYR A 389 15.54 -14.69 52.37
CA TYR A 389 16.31 -15.90 52.67
C TYR A 389 17.55 -16.01 51.78
N ASP A 390 18.52 -16.71 52.37
CA ASP A 390 19.95 -16.52 52.29
C ASP A 390 20.64 -17.23 51.12
N ASN A 391 21.87 -16.79 50.87
CA ASN A 391 22.84 -17.37 49.95
C ASN A 391 23.30 -18.77 50.38
N HIS A 392 23.49 -19.68 49.43
CA HIS A 392 24.52 -20.72 49.55
C HIS A 392 25.35 -20.87 48.28
N ILE A 393 26.63 -20.59 48.45
CA ILE A 393 27.77 -20.83 47.57
C ILE A 393 28.15 -22.32 47.62
N ILE A 394 28.28 -22.97 46.46
CA ILE A 394 29.28 -24.00 46.06
C ILE A 394 29.25 -23.98 44.51
N GLY A 395 30.28 -23.82 43.68
CA GLY A 395 31.71 -24.06 43.78
C GLY A 395 32.13 -24.97 42.61
N VAL A 396 33.15 -24.54 41.86
CA VAL A 396 34.14 -25.33 41.09
C VAL A 396 33.87 -25.69 39.60
N GLY A 397 34.84 -25.31 38.74
CA GLY A 397 35.28 -26.03 37.53
C GLY A 397 35.29 -25.17 36.25
N SER A 398 36.39 -24.51 35.84
CA SER A 398 37.46 -25.01 34.93
C SER A 398 36.90 -25.63 33.64
N SER A 399 37.30 -25.29 32.40
CA SER A 399 38.62 -24.96 31.86
C SER A 399 38.51 -24.64 30.35
N GLU A 400 39.44 -23.82 29.83
CA GLU A 400 40.16 -23.95 28.53
C GLU A 400 39.33 -23.97 27.22
N SER A 401 39.43 -22.93 26.39
CA SER A 401 40.44 -22.68 25.33
C SER A 401 40.35 -23.66 24.17
N ASP A 402 40.16 -23.15 22.95
CA ASP A 402 41.17 -23.28 21.90
C ASP A 402 40.82 -22.50 20.62
N SER A 403 41.90 -22.04 20.03
CA SER A 403 42.10 -21.11 18.92
C SER A 403 42.00 -21.75 17.53
N TYR A 404 41.59 -20.94 16.55
CA TYR A 404 42.03 -20.77 15.15
C TYR A 404 43.01 -21.80 14.50
N PRO A 405 42.90 -22.06 13.17
CA PRO A 405 43.55 -21.14 12.21
C PRO A 405 42.83 -20.87 10.88
N ASP A 406 43.30 -19.78 10.28
CA ASP A 406 43.08 -19.26 8.93
C ASP A 406 43.35 -20.28 7.80
N ASN A 407 42.74 -20.03 6.64
CA ASN A 407 43.41 -20.23 5.36
C ASN A 407 42.83 -19.32 4.27
N GLU A 408 43.73 -18.51 3.70
CA GLU A 408 43.62 -17.73 2.47
C GLU A 408 43.39 -18.64 1.26
N PHE A 409 42.63 -18.17 0.26
CA PHE A 409 42.90 -18.48 -1.16
C PHE A 409 42.35 -17.37 -2.07
N GLU A 410 43.26 -16.79 -2.85
CA GLU A 410 43.07 -15.75 -3.85
C GLU A 410 42.49 -16.28 -5.20
N PRO A 411 42.11 -15.40 -6.16
CA PRO A 411 41.03 -15.62 -7.12
C PRO A 411 41.48 -16.16 -8.47
N ASN A 412 40.57 -16.80 -9.21
CA ASN A 412 40.76 -17.15 -10.61
C ASN A 412 39.82 -16.37 -11.55
N SER A 413 40.49 -15.68 -12.47
CA SER A 413 40.06 -14.98 -13.68
C SER A 413 39.41 -15.87 -14.76
N ILE A 414 38.92 -15.21 -15.84
CA ILE A 414 38.56 -15.69 -17.22
C ILE A 414 37.02 -15.77 -17.40
N ARG A 415 36.33 -15.11 -18.35
CA ARG A 415 36.65 -14.47 -19.64
C ARG A 415 35.52 -13.49 -20.00
N ASP A 416 35.87 -12.28 -20.39
CA ASP A 416 34.97 -11.35 -21.09
C ASP A 416 35.45 -11.19 -22.54
N SER A 417 34.53 -11.34 -23.49
CA SER A 417 34.76 -11.00 -24.90
C SER A 417 33.43 -10.73 -25.59
N SER A 418 33.12 -9.45 -25.82
CA SER A 418 32.93 -8.90 -27.17
C SER A 418 32.40 -7.46 -27.10
N THR A 419 33.32 -6.56 -27.42
CA THR A 419 33.18 -5.22 -27.99
C THR A 419 31.93 -4.99 -28.85
N PHE A 420 31.26 -3.85 -28.66
CA PHE A 420 30.56 -3.17 -29.76
C PHE A 420 30.96 -1.69 -29.79
N GLU A 421 31.44 -1.29 -30.96
CA GLU A 421 32.06 -0.01 -31.28
C GLU A 421 31.04 1.13 -31.31
N SER A 422 31.52 2.28 -30.84
CA SER A 422 30.99 3.62 -31.05
C SER A 422 31.00 4.00 -32.53
N ASN A 423 29.91 4.57 -33.03
CA ASN A 423 29.97 5.48 -34.16
C ASN A 423 29.28 6.79 -33.78
N ASP A 424 30.12 7.81 -33.66
CA ASP A 424 29.74 9.22 -33.73
C ASP A 424 29.05 9.51 -35.06
N ASN A 425 27.96 10.28 -35.01
CA ASN A 425 27.70 11.30 -36.00
C ASN A 425 26.96 12.46 -35.33
N LEU A 426 27.70 13.56 -35.21
CA LEU A 426 27.22 14.90 -34.96
C LEU A 426 26.24 15.31 -36.07
N ASP A 427 25.09 15.86 -35.67
CA ASP A 427 24.47 16.95 -36.42
C ASP A 427 23.95 18.01 -35.45
N HIS A 428 24.51 19.20 -35.62
CA HIS A 428 24.13 20.43 -34.95
C HIS A 428 22.72 20.87 -35.37
N ILE A 429 21.81 21.07 -34.42
CA ILE A 429 20.78 22.12 -34.54
C ILE A 429 20.65 22.85 -33.20
N THR A 430 21.01 24.12 -33.23
CA THR A 430 20.81 25.14 -32.21
C THR A 430 19.33 25.44 -32.02
N GLY A 431 18.86 25.48 -30.77
CA GLY A 431 17.52 25.96 -30.43
C GLY A 431 17.45 26.30 -28.95
N VAL A 432 17.77 27.55 -28.62
CA VAL A 432 17.49 28.15 -27.31
C VAL A 432 15.98 28.30 -27.19
N GLY A 433 15.39 27.67 -26.17
CA GLY A 433 13.99 27.75 -25.84
C GLY A 433 13.80 27.52 -24.35
N SER A 434 13.99 28.58 -23.58
CA SER A 434 13.48 28.72 -22.23
C SER A 434 11.95 28.62 -22.26
N SER A 435 11.38 27.66 -21.53
CA SER A 435 9.99 27.73 -21.09
C SER A 435 9.87 27.06 -19.74
N GLU A 436 9.67 27.89 -18.74
CA GLU A 436 9.12 27.55 -17.43
C GLU A 436 7.85 26.71 -17.61
N SER A 437 7.69 25.67 -16.81
CA SER A 437 6.42 24.98 -16.65
C SER A 437 6.14 24.80 -15.16
N GLU A 438 5.44 25.79 -14.61
CA GLU A 438 4.59 25.66 -13.43
C GLU A 438 3.57 24.54 -13.62
N LEU A 439 3.18 23.86 -12.54
CA LEU A 439 1.79 23.65 -12.10
C LEU A 439 1.65 22.40 -11.22
N TYR A 440 1.54 22.62 -9.92
CA TYR A 440 0.53 21.98 -9.07
C TYR A 440 -0.39 23.12 -8.60
N PRO A 441 -1.72 23.04 -8.70
CA PRO A 441 -2.58 24.04 -8.10
C PRO A 441 -2.69 23.76 -6.60
N ASP A 442 -1.92 24.50 -5.80
CA ASP A 442 -2.20 24.69 -4.37
C ASP A 442 -3.39 25.66 -4.26
N ASN A 443 -4.49 25.19 -3.68
CA ASN A 443 -5.62 26.04 -3.31
C ASN A 443 -5.50 26.42 -1.83
N GLU A 444 -5.11 27.65 -1.52
CA GLU A 444 -5.41 28.29 -0.24
C GLU A 444 -6.64 29.22 -0.40
N PRO A 445 -7.55 29.30 0.60
CA PRO A 445 -8.65 30.24 0.58
C PRO A 445 -8.23 31.59 1.17
N ASP A 446 -8.31 32.65 0.38
CA ASP A 446 -8.04 34.02 0.85
C ASP A 446 -9.31 34.61 1.47
N TYR A 447 -9.28 34.81 2.80
CA TYR A 447 -10.25 35.61 3.53
C TYR A 447 -9.82 37.07 3.47
N THR A 448 -10.53 37.90 2.71
CA THR A 448 -10.55 39.35 2.98
C THR A 448 -11.96 39.90 2.87
N ASP A 449 -12.52 40.15 4.04
CA ASP A 449 -13.53 41.16 4.32
C ASP A 449 -12.97 42.55 3.99
N ASN A 450 -13.75 43.39 3.30
CA ASN A 450 -13.87 44.85 3.55
C ASN A 450 -14.74 45.53 2.47
N GLY A 451 -15.94 45.94 2.88
CA GLY A 451 -16.31 47.37 2.95
C GLY A 451 -16.48 48.19 1.67
N ASN A 452 -17.74 48.54 1.39
CA ASN A 452 -18.29 49.83 0.93
C ASN A 452 -17.51 50.70 -0.09
N PHE A 453 -18.15 51.07 -1.21
CA PHE A 453 -18.90 52.33 -1.37
C PHE A 453 -19.37 52.53 -2.82
N SER A 454 -20.52 53.23 -2.92
CA SER A 454 -21.24 53.84 -4.07
C SER A 454 -21.94 52.94 -5.07
#